data_AF-A0A493U3R2-F1
#
_entry.id   AF-A0A493U3R2-F1
#
_cell.length_a   1.000
_cell.length_b   1.000
_cell.length_c   1.000
_cell.angle_alpha   90.00
_cell.angle_beta   90.00
_cell.angle_gamma   90.00
#
_symmetry.space_group_name_H-M   'P 1'
#
loop_
_entity.id
_entity.type
_entity.pdbx_description
1 polymer ?
#
loop_
_entity_poly.entity_id
_entity_poly.type
_entity_poly.pdbx_seq_one_letter_code
_entity_poly.pdbx_strand_id
1 'polypeptide(L)'
;MPGDFLVTLYTGSRWGAGTKADVFLQLIGQNGTSDVHCLRHPQVSSFHQGSTDRFLLTTREELGDICTFRVWHRNLFPTSWLCKQPCGHWLHKHSSGIQAAITATYRDRREPVGEEPSEEAQY
;
A
#
# COMPACT_ATOMS: atom_id res chain seq x y z
N MET A 1 3.73 20.27 -9.98
CA MET A 1 2.37 20.43 -9.38
C MET A 1 2.05 19.24 -8.48
N PRO A 2 1.20 19.40 -7.44
CA PRO A 2 0.56 18.30 -6.71
C PRO A 2 0.12 17.16 -7.63
N GLY A 3 0.36 15.90 -7.25
CA GLY A 3 0.04 14.72 -8.05
C GLY A 3 -1.08 13.88 -7.45
N ASP A 4 -1.90 13.26 -8.30
CA ASP A 4 -2.97 12.34 -7.92
C ASP A 4 -2.62 10.92 -8.34
N PHE A 5 -2.42 10.04 -7.36
CA PHE A 5 -2.01 8.66 -7.56
C PHE A 5 -3.13 7.71 -7.17
N LEU A 6 -3.54 6.85 -8.08
CA LEU A 6 -4.46 5.76 -7.79
C LEU A 6 -3.66 4.54 -7.34
N VAL A 7 -3.78 4.20 -6.06
CA VAL A 7 -3.16 2.99 -5.50
C VAL A 7 -4.19 1.88 -5.41
N THR A 8 -3.86 0.70 -5.92
CA THR A 8 -4.67 -0.51 -5.77
C THR A 8 -3.96 -1.48 -4.84
N LEU A 9 -4.63 -1.91 -3.78
CA LEU A 9 -4.14 -2.87 -2.79
C LEU A 9 -4.88 -4.19 -2.93
N TYR A 10 -4.11 -5.27 -3.03
CA TYR A 10 -4.62 -6.63 -3.14
C TYR A 10 -4.38 -7.33 -1.81
N THR A 11 -5.44 -7.71 -1.12
CA THR A 11 -5.34 -8.46 0.14
C THR A 11 -5.40 -9.96 -0.18
N GLY A 12 -4.40 -10.71 0.28
CA GLY A 12 -4.36 -12.16 0.06
C GLY A 12 -5.64 -12.89 0.50
N SER A 13 -5.93 -14.03 -0.13
CA SER A 13 -7.12 -14.84 0.13
C SER A 13 -6.92 -15.93 1.20
N ARG A 14 -5.73 -16.00 1.81
CA ARG A 14 -5.44 -16.97 2.89
C ARG A 14 -6.28 -16.65 4.13
N TRP A 15 -6.66 -17.69 4.87
CA TRP A 15 -7.44 -17.51 6.09
C TRP A 15 -6.73 -16.55 7.06
N GLY A 16 -7.48 -15.55 7.51
CA GLY A 16 -6.97 -14.52 8.41
C GLY A 16 -6.22 -13.39 7.72
N ALA A 17 -5.99 -13.39 6.40
CA ALA A 17 -5.19 -12.37 5.72
C ALA A 17 -5.81 -10.96 5.70
N GLY A 18 -7.08 -10.81 6.07
CA GLY A 18 -7.71 -9.49 6.21
C GLY A 18 -7.30 -8.79 7.50
N THR A 19 -7.36 -7.46 7.53
CA THR A 19 -7.05 -6.67 8.72
C THR A 19 -8.12 -5.63 9.03
N LYS A 20 -8.31 -5.34 10.31
CA LYS A 20 -9.11 -4.21 10.82
C LYS A 20 -8.23 -3.07 11.35
N ALA A 21 -6.91 -3.25 11.28
CA ALA A 21 -5.93 -2.25 11.70
C ALA A 21 -5.91 -1.07 10.72
N ASP A 22 -5.48 0.08 11.20
CA ASP A 22 -5.21 1.22 10.33
C ASP A 22 -4.01 0.91 9.44
N VAL A 23 -4.20 0.95 8.12
CA VAL A 23 -3.15 0.80 7.12
C VAL A 23 -2.71 2.18 6.65
N PHE A 24 -1.40 2.36 6.54
CA PHE A 24 -0.77 3.60 6.14
C PHE A 24 0.09 3.37 4.91
N LEU A 25 0.17 4.39 4.05
CA LEU A 25 0.99 4.38 2.85
C LEU A 25 1.75 5.69 2.67
N GLN A 26 2.99 5.58 2.19
CA GLN A 26 3.81 6.72 1.80
C GLN A 26 4.45 6.44 0.44
N LEU A 27 4.28 7.37 -0.51
CA LEU A 27 4.88 7.30 -1.83
C LEU A 27 6.30 7.87 -1.77
N ILE A 28 7.21 7.25 -2.50
CA ILE A 28 8.62 7.64 -2.62
C ILE A 28 8.92 7.81 -4.09
N GLY A 29 9.09 9.06 -4.52
CA GLY A 29 9.49 9.41 -5.88
C GLY A 29 10.88 10.00 -5.92
N GLN A 30 11.35 10.27 -7.13
CA GLN A 30 12.68 10.81 -7.40
C GLN A 30 12.94 12.15 -6.70
N ASN A 31 11.91 13.00 -6.61
CA ASN A 31 12.03 14.35 -6.06
C ASN A 31 11.72 14.43 -4.56
N GLY A 32 11.27 13.33 -3.94
CA GLY A 32 10.95 13.32 -2.51
C GLY A 32 9.93 12.26 -2.11
N THR A 33 9.35 12.44 -0.92
CA THR A 33 8.37 11.52 -0.34
C THR A 33 7.05 12.23 -0.06
N SER A 34 5.93 11.56 -0.25
CA SER A 34 4.62 12.10 0.13
C SER A 34 4.47 12.24 1.65
N ASP A 35 3.41 12.95 2.04
CA ASP A 35 2.80 12.80 3.37
C ASP A 35 2.37 11.33 3.59
N VAL A 36 2.19 10.95 4.86
CA VAL A 36 1.66 9.62 5.21
C VAL A 36 0.15 9.61 5.04
N HIS A 37 -0.34 8.72 4.19
CA HIS A 37 -1.76 8.53 3.92
C HIS A 37 -2.34 7.40 4.77
N CYS A 38 -3.35 7.71 5.59
CA CYS A 38 -4.15 6.68 6.24
C CYS A 38 -5.16 6.14 5.24
N LEU A 39 -5.02 4.86 4.88
CA LEU A 39 -5.87 4.20 3.91
C LEU A 39 -7.11 3.68 4.61
N ARG A 40 -8.20 4.45 4.56
CA ARG A 40 -9.48 4.06 5.17
C ARG A 40 -10.61 4.59 4.31
N HIS A 41 -11.54 3.72 3.94
CA HIS A 41 -12.82 4.18 3.41
C HIS A 41 -13.75 4.59 4.57
N PRO A 42 -14.36 5.79 4.54
CA PRO A 42 -15.19 6.27 5.65
C PRO A 42 -16.45 5.43 5.91
N GLN A 43 -16.97 4.77 4.87
CA GLN A 43 -18.26 4.07 4.88
C GLN A 43 -18.15 2.57 4.62
N VAL A 44 -16.99 2.10 4.17
CA VAL A 44 -16.78 0.72 3.73
C VAL A 44 -15.56 0.17 4.46
N SER A 45 -15.69 -1.02 5.03
CA SER A 45 -14.54 -1.71 5.60
C SER A 45 -13.58 -2.14 4.46
N SER A 46 -12.29 -1.87 4.64
CA SER A 46 -11.24 -2.14 3.65
C SER A 46 -10.35 -3.29 4.14
N PHE A 47 -9.54 -3.86 3.25
CA PHE A 47 -8.55 -4.91 3.56
C PHE A 47 -9.17 -6.21 4.07
N HIS A 48 -10.28 -6.62 3.46
CA HIS A 48 -10.85 -7.93 3.71
C HIS A 48 -10.03 -9.02 3.04
N GLN A 49 -10.09 -10.24 3.58
CA GLN A 49 -9.48 -11.40 2.94
C GLN A 49 -9.95 -11.52 1.49
N GLY A 50 -9.01 -11.54 0.54
CA GLY A 50 -9.30 -11.59 -0.90
C GLY A 50 -9.81 -10.29 -1.53
N SER A 51 -9.78 -9.15 -0.82
CA SER A 51 -10.25 -7.87 -1.36
C SER A 51 -9.26 -7.23 -2.32
N THR A 52 -9.80 -6.38 -3.19
CA THR A 52 -9.03 -5.40 -3.97
C THR A 52 -9.57 -4.02 -3.65
N ASP A 53 -8.80 -3.23 -2.90
CA ASP A 53 -9.18 -1.91 -2.41
C ASP A 53 -8.42 -0.82 -3.18
N ARG A 54 -9.09 0.29 -3.54
CA ARG A 54 -8.49 1.37 -4.34
C ARG A 54 -8.56 2.70 -3.61
N PHE A 55 -7.42 3.37 -3.50
CA PHE A 55 -7.29 4.65 -2.79
C PHE A 55 -6.71 5.71 -3.72
N LEU A 56 -7.33 6.89 -3.71
CA LEU A 56 -6.78 8.07 -4.39
C LEU A 56 -5.92 8.84 -3.40
N LEU A 57 -4.63 8.98 -3.70
CA LEU A 57 -3.67 9.71 -2.89
C LEU A 57 -3.29 10.99 -3.60
N THR A 58 -3.58 12.12 -2.95
CA THR A 58 -3.19 13.44 -3.45
C THR A 58 -1.95 13.90 -2.70
N THR A 59 -0.88 14.19 -3.42
CA THR A 59 0.39 14.67 -2.86
C THR A 59 0.43 16.19 -2.93
N ARG A 60 0.92 16.85 -1.87
CA ARG A 60 1.09 18.32 -1.89
C ARG A 60 2.30 18.75 -2.70
N GLU A 61 3.30 17.88 -2.77
CA GLU A 61 4.56 18.11 -3.46
C GLU A 61 4.62 17.26 -4.74
N GLU A 62 5.47 17.71 -5.67
CA GLU A 62 5.77 17.00 -6.90
C GLU A 62 6.83 15.94 -6.63
N LEU A 63 6.42 14.67 -6.63
CA LEU A 63 7.32 13.56 -6.30
C LEU A 63 8.22 13.13 -7.47
N GLY A 64 7.98 13.64 -8.68
CA GLY A 64 8.59 13.10 -9.90
C GLY A 64 8.14 11.66 -10.17
N ASP A 65 8.97 10.88 -10.86
CA ASP A 65 8.70 9.47 -11.09
C ASP A 65 8.71 8.69 -9.77
N ILE A 66 7.65 7.93 -9.52
CA ILE A 66 7.53 7.13 -8.31
C ILE A 66 8.51 5.95 -8.39
N CYS A 67 9.45 5.90 -7.47
CA CYS A 67 10.44 4.84 -7.39
C CYS A 67 9.90 3.63 -6.62
N THR A 68 9.21 3.89 -5.50
CA THR A 68 8.67 2.85 -4.62
C THR A 68 7.62 3.44 -3.66
N PHE A 69 7.04 2.60 -2.82
CA PHE A 69 6.12 3.01 -1.77
C PHE A 69 6.30 2.14 -0.53
N ARG A 70 5.89 2.67 0.63
CA ARG A 70 5.90 1.95 1.91
C ARG A 70 4.48 1.73 2.37
N VAL A 71 4.15 0.52 2.79
CA VAL A 71 2.87 0.18 3.42
C VAL A 71 3.14 -0.45 4.77
N TRP A 72 2.40 -0.02 5.79
CA TRP A 72 2.46 -0.60 7.12
C TRP A 72 1.10 -0.49 7.81
N HIS A 73 0.90 -1.25 8.88
CA HIS A 73 -0.33 -1.20 9.67
C HIS A 73 -0.03 -0.86 11.14
N ARG A 74 -0.92 -0.09 11.79
CA ARG A 74 -0.86 0.15 13.23
C ARG A 74 -1.76 -0.87 13.92
N ASN A 75 -1.15 -1.81 14.62
CA ASN A 75 -1.90 -2.67 15.53
C ASN A 75 -2.33 -1.84 16.74
N LEU A 76 -3.63 -1.52 16.79
CA LEU A 76 -4.26 -0.81 17.91
C LEU A 76 -4.37 -1.66 19.18
N PHE A 77 -3.99 -2.94 19.12
CA PHE A 77 -3.91 -3.78 20.31
C PHE A 77 -2.53 -3.61 20.96
N PRO A 78 -2.45 -3.30 22.27
CA PRO A 78 -1.23 -3.48 23.02
C PRO A 78 -1.03 -4.99 23.18
N THR A 79 -0.52 -5.65 22.14
CA THR A 79 0.18 -6.90 22.37
C THR A 79 1.50 -6.47 22.98
N SER A 80 1.47 -6.41 24.31
CA SER A 80 2.62 -6.54 25.20
C SER A 80 3.76 -7.23 24.45
N TRP A 81 4.92 -6.58 24.38
CA TRP A 81 6.22 -7.14 24.78
C TRP A 81 7.25 -6.02 24.73
N LEU A 82 7.37 -5.34 25.86
CA LEU A 82 8.64 -4.75 26.24
C LEU A 82 9.57 -5.91 26.62
N CYS A 83 10.56 -6.20 25.80
CA CYS A 83 11.73 -6.94 26.27
C CYS A 83 12.98 -6.25 25.71
N LYS A 84 13.57 -5.37 26.52
CA LYS A 84 15.01 -5.13 26.42
C LYS A 84 15.69 -6.38 26.93
N GLN A 85 16.56 -7.01 26.14
CA GLN A 85 18.00 -7.13 26.46
C GLN A 85 18.78 -7.99 25.44
N PRO A 86 20.14 -7.92 25.48
CA PRO A 86 21.00 -8.15 24.33
C PRO A 86 21.27 -9.63 24.11
N CYS A 87 21.73 -9.96 22.90
CA CYS A 87 22.71 -11.00 22.55
C CYS A 87 22.41 -11.51 21.14
N GLY A 88 23.43 -11.46 20.30
CA GLY A 88 23.37 -11.82 18.89
C GLY A 88 22.98 -13.27 18.65
N HIS A 89 21.79 -13.45 18.10
CA HIS A 89 21.45 -14.56 17.21
C HIS A 89 20.19 -14.19 16.44
N TRP A 90 20.22 -14.29 15.11
CA TRP A 90 19.05 -14.02 14.28
C TRP A 90 18.01 -15.13 14.49
N LEU A 91 17.05 -14.89 15.37
CA LEU A 91 15.83 -15.69 15.45
C LEU A 91 14.90 -15.27 14.31
N HIS A 92 14.60 -16.20 13.41
CA HIS A 92 13.44 -16.10 12.52
C HIS A 92 12.21 -15.85 13.42
N LYS A 93 11.69 -14.62 13.39
CA LYS A 93 10.56 -14.24 14.23
C LYS A 93 9.27 -14.70 13.56
N HIS A 94 8.80 -15.88 13.96
CA HIS A 94 7.40 -16.27 13.85
C HIS A 94 6.65 -15.58 15.00
N SER A 95 5.96 -14.46 14.74
CA SER A 95 5.05 -13.86 15.73
C SER A 95 3.80 -13.30 15.05
N SER A 96 2.66 -13.93 15.39
CA SER A 96 1.28 -13.52 15.13
C SER A 96 0.92 -13.21 13.68
N GLY A 97 0.23 -14.17 13.05
CA GLY A 97 -0.26 -14.10 11.69
C GLY A 97 -0.89 -12.76 11.33
N ILE A 98 -0.33 -12.16 10.28
CA ILE A 98 -0.95 -11.65 9.07
C ILE A 98 0.24 -11.11 8.27
N GLN A 99 0.97 -12.01 7.60
CA GLN A 99 1.49 -11.60 6.30
C GLN A 99 0.26 -11.53 5.40
N ALA A 100 -0.54 -10.48 5.55
CA ALA A 100 -1.40 -10.07 4.47
C ALA A 100 -0.39 -9.80 3.36
N ALA A 101 -0.39 -10.65 2.35
CA ALA A 101 0.32 -10.38 1.11
C ALA A 101 -0.40 -9.19 0.48
N ILE A 102 -0.19 -8.00 1.06
CA ILE A 102 -0.72 -6.75 0.57
C ILE A 102 0.25 -6.33 -0.51
N THR A 103 -0.08 -6.70 -1.73
CA THR A 103 0.59 -6.17 -2.90
C THR A 103 -0.09 -4.86 -3.26
N ALA A 104 0.69 -3.83 -3.56
CA ALA A 104 0.14 -2.59 -4.11
C ALA A 104 0.69 -2.30 -5.50
N THR A 105 -0.13 -1.67 -6.31
CA THR A 105 0.28 -1.02 -7.56
C THR A 105 -0.18 0.43 -7.53
N TYR A 106 0.51 1.31 -8.25
CA TYR A 106 0.10 2.70 -8.42
C TYR A 106 -0.05 3.03 -9.90
N ARG A 107 -0.90 4.01 -10.19
CA ARG A 107 -1.00 4.68 -11.49
C ARG A 107 -1.08 6.18 -11.24
N ASP A 108 -0.21 6.96 -11.88
CA ASP A 108 -0.35 8.42 -11.91
C ASP A 108 -1.53 8.77 -12.84
N ARG A 109 -2.53 9.50 -12.34
CA ARG A 109 -3.68 9.89 -13.14
C ARG A 109 -3.37 10.96 -14.18
N ARG A 110 -2.17 11.56 -14.14
CA ARG A 110 -1.72 12.56 -15.10
C ARG A 110 -1.13 11.93 -16.37
N GLU A 111 -0.83 10.64 -16.36
CA GLU A 111 -0.41 9.98 -17.60
C GLU A 111 -1.59 9.93 -18.58
N PRO A 112 -1.40 10.37 -19.84
CA PRO A 112 -2.43 10.24 -20.85
C PRO A 112 -2.77 8.75 -21.00
N VAL A 113 -4.07 8.44 -21.10
CA VAL A 113 -4.51 7.11 -21.54
C VAL A 113 -3.90 6.93 -22.92
N GLY A 114 -2.86 6.10 -23.03
CA GLY A 114 -2.31 5.76 -24.33
C GLY A 114 -3.45 5.27 -25.21
N GLU A 115 -3.56 5.82 -26.42
CA GLU A 115 -4.42 5.25 -27.46
C GLU A 115 -4.07 3.76 -27.57
N GLU A 116 -5.06 2.91 -27.26
CA GLU A 116 -5.01 1.51 -27.67
C GLU A 116 -4.72 1.52 -29.19
N PRO A 117 -3.66 0.83 -29.68
CA PRO A 117 -3.42 0.76 -31.10
C PRO A 117 -4.68 0.18 -31.74
N SER A 118 -5.31 0.95 -32.63
CA SER A 118 -6.42 0.48 -33.42
C SER A 118 -5.97 -0.80 -34.13
N GLU A 119 -6.73 -1.87 -33.95
CA GLU A 119 -6.69 -3.06 -34.80
C GLU A 119 -7.05 -2.62 -36.22
N GLU A 120 -6.09 -2.03 -36.93
CA GLU A 120 -6.19 -1.70 -38.34
C GLU A 120 -4.96 -2.26 -39.04
N ALA A 121 -5.25 -3.04 -40.09
CA ALA A 121 -4.33 -3.71 -41.00
C ALA A 121 -3.67 -5.00 -40.50
N GLN A 122 -4.40 -6.10 -40.63
CA GLN A 122 -3.87 -7.21 -41.44
C GLN A 122 -4.92 -7.61 -42.48
N TYR A 123 -4.56 -7.33 -43.73
CA TYR A 123 -5.21 -7.77 -44.98
C TYR A 123 -5.10 -9.29 -45.14
#